data_AF-A0A517Z8G0-F1
#
_entry.id   AF-A0A517Z8G0-F1
#
_cell.length_a   1.000
_cell.length_b   1.000
_cell.length_c   1.000
_cell.angle_alpha   90.00
_cell.angle_beta   90.00
_cell.angle_gamma   90.00
#
_symmetry.space_group_name_H-M   'P 1'
#
loop_
_entity.id
_entity.type
_entity.pdbx_description
1 polymer ?
#
loop_
_entity_poly.entity_id
_entity_poly.type
_entity_poly.pdbx_seq_one_letter_code
_entity_poly.pdbx_strand_id
1 'polypeptide(L)' 'MNERVKVFTYSSGTGSTVIETSLEEHINEWLEHTDGEVVRVTQSESERRGTAHLTVCIWYRAAG' A
#
# COMPACT_ATOMS: atom_id res chain seq x y z
N MET A 1 -10.12 4.80 20.00
CA MET A 1 -10.07 4.77 18.53
C MET A 1 -9.10 3.63 18.18
N ASN A 2 -9.61 2.48 17.71
CA ASN A 2 -8.79 1.25 17.53
C ASN A 2 -8.30 1.08 16.08
N GLU A 3 -8.19 2.18 15.35
CA GLU A 3 -7.75 2.18 13.96
C GLU A 3 -6.22 2.07 13.90
N ARG A 4 -5.73 1.18 13.03
CA ARG A 4 -4.32 0.95 12.73
C ARG A 4 -4.07 1.33 11.28
N VAL A 5 -2.83 1.63 10.93
CA VAL A 5 -2.42 1.91 9.55
C VAL A 5 -1.31 0.95 9.12
N LYS A 6 -1.50 0.33 7.96
CA LYS A 6 -0.47 -0.43 7.24
C LYS A 6 -0.02 0.40 6.04
N VAL A 7 1.28 0.56 5.87
CA VAL A 7 1.88 1.34 4.78
C VAL A 7 2.68 0.40 3.89
N PHE A 8 2.41 0.44 2.60
CA PHE A 8 3.17 -0.24 1.56
C PHE A 8 3.86 0.83 0.71
N THR A 9 5.13 0.65 0.41
CA THR A 9 5.88 1.56 -0.46
C THR A 9 6.63 0.76 -1.50
N TYR A 10 6.47 1.18 -2.74
CA TYR A 10 7.14 0.63 -3.91
C TYR A 10 7.97 1.71 -4.59
N SER A 11 9.09 1.31 -5.20
CA SER A 11 9.91 2.21 -6.02
C SER A 11 10.30 1.53 -7.33
N SER A 12 9.92 2.10 -8.46
CA SER A 12 10.36 1.63 -9.78
C SER A 12 11.59 2.41 -10.25
N GLY A 13 12.66 1.69 -10.58
CA GLY A 13 13.89 2.26 -11.14
C GLY A 13 13.75 2.81 -12.57
N THR A 14 12.60 2.58 -13.21
CA THR A 14 12.36 2.96 -14.62
C THR A 14 11.56 4.24 -14.80
N GLY A 15 11.14 4.89 -13.71
CA GLY A 15 10.28 6.08 -13.76
C GLY A 15 8.83 5.80 -14.12
N SER A 16 8.45 4.54 -14.32
CA SER A 16 7.06 4.14 -14.55
C SER A 16 6.32 3.94 -13.22
N THR A 17 5.15 4.58 -13.06
CA THR A 17 4.28 4.43 -11.88
C THR A 17 3.21 3.35 -12.05
N VAL A 18 3.24 2.56 -13.14
CA VAL A 18 2.36 1.40 -13.29
C VAL A 18 2.53 0.54 -12.05
N ILE A 19 1.43 0.27 -11.33
CA ILE A 19 1.40 -0.64 -10.18
C ILE A 19 2.11 -1.90 -10.65
N GLU A 20 3.35 -2.08 -10.19
CA GLU A 20 4.05 -3.30 -10.50
C GLU A 20 3.27 -4.40 -9.79
N THR A 21 2.97 -5.48 -10.52
CA THR A 21 2.15 -6.61 -10.06
C THR A 21 2.56 -7.07 -8.65
N SER A 22 3.84 -6.93 -8.32
CA SER A 22 4.43 -7.23 -7.02
C SER A 22 3.88 -6.41 -5.84
N LEU A 23 3.50 -5.13 -6.02
CA LEU A 23 2.93 -4.33 -4.93
C LEU A 23 1.49 -4.76 -4.63
N GLU A 24 0.70 -4.99 -5.66
CA GLU A 24 -0.68 -5.46 -5.53
C GLU A 24 -0.71 -6.85 -4.88
N GLU A 25 0.16 -7.76 -5.33
CA GLU A 25 0.32 -9.10 -4.74
C GLU A 25 0.64 -9.02 -3.24
N HIS A 26 1.60 -8.18 -2.82
CA HIS A 26 1.91 -8.01 -1.39
C HIS A 26 0.78 -7.40 -0.57
N ILE A 27 0.02 -6.46 -1.15
CA ILE A 27 -1.16 -5.89 -0.48
C ILE A 27 -2.22 -6.97 -0.30
N ASN A 28 -2.50 -7.75 -1.35
CA ASN A 28 -3.49 -8.82 -1.32
C ASN A 28 -3.10 -9.93 -0.34
N GLU A 29 -1.84 -10.40 -0.36
CA GLU A 29 -1.33 -11.38 0.61
C GLU A 29 -1.50 -10.89 2.05
N TRP A 30 -1.21 -9.61 2.31
CA TRP A 30 -1.41 -9.04 3.64
C TRP A 30 -2.89 -8.96 4.03
N LEU A 31 -3.78 -8.60 3.09
CA LEU A 31 -5.22 -8.55 3.33
C LEU A 31 -5.80 -9.94 3.63
N GLU A 32 -5.32 -10.99 2.97
CA GLU A 32 -5.75 -12.38 3.22
C GLU A 32 -5.45 -12.86 4.64
N HIS A 33 -4.38 -12.34 5.26
CA HIS A 33 -3.93 -12.74 6.60
C HIS A 33 -4.30 -11.73 7.69
N THR A 34 -4.95 -10.62 7.33
CA THR A 34 -5.32 -9.58 8.29
C THR A 34 -6.79 -9.65 8.62
N ASP A 35 -7.11 -10.19 9.80
CA ASP A 35 -8.46 -10.17 10.34
C ASP A 35 -8.85 -8.75 10.78
N GLY A 36 -9.91 -8.21 10.17
CA GLY A 36 -10.40 -6.88 10.47
C GLY A 36 -11.21 -6.23 9.36
N GLU A 37 -11.55 -4.96 9.58
CA GLU A 37 -12.31 -4.13 8.63
C GLU A 37 -11.39 -3.04 8.06
N VAL A 38 -11.27 -2.97 6.73
CA VAL A 38 -10.62 -1.83 6.06
C VAL A 38 -11.52 -0.61 6.16
N VAL A 39 -10.99 0.47 6.72
CA VAL A 39 -11.71 1.74 6.96
C VAL A 39 -11.45 2.74 5.83
N ARG A 40 -10.19 2.81 5.37
CA ARG A 40 -9.77 3.78 4.35
C ARG A 40 -8.55 3.26 3.62
N VAL A 41 -8.48 3.58 2.33
CA VAL A 41 -7.28 3.41 1.52
C VAL A 41 -6.92 4.76 0.91
N THR A 42 -5.65 5.14 0.97
CA THR A 42 -5.13 6.30 0.22
C THR A 42 -3.86 5.90 -0.51
N GLN A 43 -3.65 6.52 -1.67
CA GLN A 43 -2.48 6.33 -2.50
C GLN A 43 -1.78 7.66 -2.74
N SER A 44 -0.45 7.65 -2.77
CA SER A 44 0.37 8.77 -3.18
C SER A 44 1.44 8.29 -4.15
N GLU A 45 1.57 8.98 -5.26
CA GLU A 45 2.63 8.76 -6.24
C GLU A 45 3.57 9.96 -6.24
N SER A 46 4.86 9.70 -6.36
CA SER A 46 5.86 10.76 -6.55
C SER A 46 7.01 10.25 -7.38
N GLU A 47 7.59 11.10 -8.22
CA GLU A 47 8.82 10.78 -8.94
C GLU A 47 9.96 11.64 -8.40
N ARG A 48 11.12 11.02 -8.14
CA ARG A 48 12.34 11.72 -7.73
C ARG A 48 13.52 11.18 -8.49
N ARG A 49 14.19 12.05 -9.27
CA ARG A 49 15.42 11.73 -10.02
C ARG A 49 15.25 10.50 -10.94
N GLY A 50 14.09 10.36 -11.59
CA GLY A 50 13.78 9.24 -12.48
C GLY A 50 13.36 7.95 -11.78
N THR A 51 13.24 7.95 -10.44
CA THR A 51 12.65 6.85 -9.67
C THR A 51 11.22 7.21 -9.31
N ALA A 52 10.28 6.39 -9.76
CA ALA A 52 8.87 6.49 -9.38
C ALA A 52 8.69 5.82 -8.01
N HIS A 53 7.94 6.46 -7.12
CA HIS A 53 7.57 5.95 -5.81
C HIS A 53 6.05 5.92 -5.70
N LEU A 54 5.52 4.78 -5.25
CA LEU A 54 4.11 4.57 -5.00
C LEU A 54 3.94 4.14 -3.54
N THR A 55 3.15 4.88 -2.79
CA THR A 55 2.83 4.57 -1.39
C THR A 55 1.33 4.36 -1.26
N VAL A 56 0.94 3.22 -0.67
CA VAL A 56 -0.43 2.88 -0.34
C VAL A 56 -0.56 2.78 1.18
N CYS A 57 -1.49 3.54 1.75
CA CYS A 57 -1.82 3.49 3.17
C CYS A 57 -3.21 2.86 3.33
N ILE A 58 -3.30 1.82 4.15
CA ILE A 58 -4.54 1.14 4.48
C ILE A 58 -4.81 1.31 5.97
N TRP A 59 -5.87 2.04 6.31
CA TRP A 59 -6.39 2.12 7.68
C TRP A 59 -7.37 0.98 7.90
N TYR A 60 -7.24 0.28 9.02
CA TYR A 60 -8.06 -0.86 9.34
C TYR A 60 -8.34 -0.95 10.85
N ARG A 61 -9.42 -1.63 11.21
CA ARG A 61 -9.73 -2.02 12.59
C ARG A 61 -9.48 -3.51 12.70
N ALA A 62 -8.53 -3.92 13.54
CA ALA A 62 -8.27 -5.33 13.79
C ALA A 62 -9.50 -5.99 14.44
N ALA A 63 -9.78 -7.24 14.09
CA ALA A 63 -10.72 -8.05 14.87
C ALA A 63 -10.19 -8.17 16.31
N GLY A 64 -11.10 -8.04 17.28
CA GLY A 64 -10.80 -8.07 18.71
C GLY A 64 -10.66 -9.49 19.25
#